data_AF-A0A7C9V0F8-F1
#
_entry.id   AF-A0A7C9V0F8-F1
#
_cell.length_a   1.000
_cell.length_b   1.000
_cell.length_c   1.000
_cell.angle_alpha   90.00
_cell.angle_beta   90.00
_cell.angle_gamma   90.00
#
_symmetry.space_group_name_H-M   'P 1'
#
loop_
_entity.id
_entity.type
_entity.pdbx_description
1 polymer ?
#
loop_
_entity_poly.entity_id
_entity_poly.type
_entity_poly.pdbx_seq_one_letter_code
_entity_poly.pdbx_strand_id
1 'polypeptide(L)' 'MRNRKGEECAWHSDPTAHSNLDTLQTILNCASVQGCDRCVSCSEQALEMFRSVARSHRA' A
#
# COMPACT_ATOMS: atom_id res chain seq x y z
N MET A 1 -11.41 3.75 -24.59
CA MET A 1 -10.57 3.01 -23.64
C MET A 1 -9.73 4.04 -22.89
N ARG A 2 -10.01 4.32 -21.62
CA ARG A 2 -9.20 5.27 -20.84
C ARG A 2 -7.94 4.53 -20.38
N ASN A 3 -6.79 4.89 -20.94
CA ASN A 3 -5.49 4.54 -20.39
C ASN A 3 -5.39 5.17 -19.00
N ARG A 4 -5.70 4.41 -17.95
CA ARG A 4 -5.24 4.73 -16.59
C ARG A 4 -3.73 4.49 -16.55
N LYS A 5 -2.96 5.39 -17.17
CA LYS A 5 -1.54 5.54 -16.81
C LYS A 5 -1.53 5.80 -15.32
N GLY A 6 -0.87 4.91 -14.57
CA GLY A 6 -0.71 4.90 -13.12
C GLY A 6 -1.41 6.04 -12.38
N GLU A 7 -2.61 5.78 -11.88
CA GLU A 7 -3.06 6.52 -10.70
C GLU A 7 -1.98 6.21 -9.66
N GLU A 8 -1.09 7.18 -9.42
CA GLU A 8 -0.02 7.07 -8.42
C GLU A 8 -0.68 6.56 -7.15
N CYS A 9 -0.21 5.42 -6.64
CA CYS A 9 -0.86 4.81 -5.49
C CYS A 9 -0.90 5.86 -4.36
N ALA A 10 -2.11 6.23 -3.92
CA ALA A 10 -2.35 7.42 -3.12
C ALA A 10 -1.54 7.48 -1.80
N TRP A 11 -1.06 6.32 -1.32
CA TRP A 11 -0.20 6.22 -0.15
C TRP A 11 1.21 6.82 -0.34
N HIS A 12 1.67 7.03 -1.58
CA HIS A 12 2.94 7.72 -1.84
C HIS A 12 2.89 9.22 -1.54
N SER A 13 1.69 9.81 -1.58
CA SER A 13 1.50 11.25 -1.40
C SER A 13 1.51 11.68 0.07
N ASP A 14 1.33 10.74 1.00
CA ASP A 14 1.30 11.01 2.43
C ASP A 14 2.15 10.01 3.22
N PRO A 15 3.40 10.39 3.58
CA PRO A 15 4.28 9.55 4.38
C PRO A 15 3.84 9.38 5.83
N THR A 16 2.82 10.09 6.31
CA THR A 16 2.24 9.88 7.65
C THR A 16 1.12 8.83 7.65
N ALA A 17 0.63 8.43 6.48
CA ALA A 17 -0.41 7.43 6.35
C ALA A 17 0.05 6.00 6.75
N HIS A 18 1.37 5.75 6.87
CA HIS A 18 1.99 4.43 7.06
C HIS A 18 1.62 3.64 8.33
N SER A 19 0.75 4.16 9.21
CA SER A 19 0.35 3.48 10.45
C SER A 19 -1.14 3.21 10.59
N ASN A 20 -1.99 3.57 9.61
CA ASN A 20 -3.43 3.33 9.69
C ASN A 20 -3.89 2.12 8.85
N LEU A 21 -4.89 1.40 9.34
CA LEU A 21 -5.56 0.28 8.66
C LEU A 21 -6.12 0.68 7.30
N ASP A 22 -6.66 1.91 7.19
CA ASP A 22 -7.17 2.46 5.93
C ASP A 22 -6.09 2.58 4.85
N THR A 23 -4.87 2.90 5.26
CA THR A 23 -3.72 3.00 4.35
C THR A 23 -3.31 1.63 3.85
N LEU A 24 -3.30 0.63 4.73
CA LEU A 24 -3.01 -0.76 4.36
C LEU A 24 -4.03 -1.27 3.32
N GLN A 25 -5.31 -1.00 3.54
CA GLN A 25 -6.37 -1.35 2.59
C GLN A 25 -6.17 -0.65 1.24
N THR A 26 -5.77 0.62 1.26
CA THR A 26 -5.46 1.39 0.04
C THR A 26 -4.27 0.81 -0.73
N ILE A 27 -3.19 0.43 -0.02
CA ILE A 27 -2.01 -0.20 -0.61
C ILE A 27 -2.37 -1.55 -1.26
N LEU A 28 -3.10 -2.40 -0.54
CA LEU A 28 -3.52 -3.71 -1.03
C LEU A 28 -4.46 -3.59 -2.24
N ASN A 29 -5.37 -2.61 -2.21
CA ASN A 29 -6.21 -2.30 -3.35
C ASN A 29 -5.37 -1.89 -4.56
N CYS A 30 -4.38 -0.98 -4.39
CA CYS A 30 -3.49 -0.59 -5.50
C CYS A 30 -2.71 -1.79 -6.06
N ALA A 31 -2.19 -2.67 -5.20
CA ALA A 31 -1.48 -3.88 -5.60
C ALA A 31 -2.34 -4.86 -6.41
N SER A 32 -3.65 -4.90 -6.13
CA SER A 32 -4.60 -5.82 -6.77
C SER A 32 -5.12 -5.36 -8.14
N VAL A 33 -4.89 -4.09 -8.51
CA VAL A 33 -5.35 -3.54 -9.79
C VAL A 33 -4.55 -4.13 -10.96
N GLN A 34 -5.26 -4.66 -11.96
CA GLN A 34 -4.63 -5.09 -13.22
C GLN A 34 -3.93 -3.90 -13.91
N GLY A 35 -2.65 -4.08 -14.25
CA GLY A 35 -1.82 -3.03 -14.84
C GLY A 35 -1.19 -2.08 -13.82
N CYS A 36 -1.12 -2.48 -12.54
CA CYS A 36 -0.35 -1.73 -11.55
C CYS A 36 1.16 -1.89 -11.79
N ASP A 37 1.81 -0.81 -12.22
CA ASP A 37 3.26 -0.76 -12.46
C ASP A 37 4.10 -0.80 -11.16
N ARG A 38 3.44 -0.74 -9.99
CA ARG A 38 4.08 -0.68 -8.66
C ARG A 38 3.54 -1.73 -7.68
N CYS A 39 2.95 -2.80 -8.19
CA CYS A 39 2.30 -3.83 -7.36
C CYS A 39 3.28 -4.52 -6.39
N VAL A 40 4.54 -4.71 -6.79
CA VAL A 40 5.61 -5.23 -5.92
C VAL A 40 5.87 -4.28 -4.77
N SER A 41 6.13 -2.99 -5.04
CA SER A 41 6.37 -1.98 -4.00
C SER A 41 5.18 -1.80 -3.06
N CYS A 42 3.95 -1.87 -3.58
CA CYS A 42 2.75 -1.87 -2.74
C CYS A 42 2.72 -3.10 -1.82
N SER A 43 3.03 -4.28 -2.35
CA SER A 43 3.03 -5.52 -1.56
C SER A 43 4.11 -5.51 -0.47
N GLU A 44 5.30 -4.96 -0.78
CA GLU A 44 6.39 -4.77 0.18
C GLU A 44 5.99 -3.81 1.30
N GLN A 45 5.40 -2.66 0.95
CA GLN A 45 4.92 -1.68 1.94
C GLN A 45 3.85 -2.27 2.87
N ALA A 46 2.89 -3.02 2.30
CA ALA A 46 1.87 -3.71 3.08
C ALA A 46 2.50 -4.72 4.06
N LEU A 47 3.49 -5.48 3.61
CA LEU A 47 4.20 -6.46 4.45
C LEU A 47 4.98 -5.78 5.59
N GLU A 48 5.62 -4.64 5.32
CA GLU A 48 6.30 -3.86 6.37
C GLU A 48 5.33 -3.34 7.44
N MET A 49 4.16 -2.85 7.02
CA MET A 49 3.10 -2.43 7.95
C MET A 49 2.62 -3.58 8.83
N PHE A 50 2.34 -4.76 8.23
CA PHE A 50 1.96 -5.95 9.00
C PHE A 50 3.04 -6.36 10.00
N ARG A 51 4.31 -6.35 9.59
CA ARG A 51 5.45 -6.66 10.48
C ARG A 51 5.57 -5.65 11.63
N SER A 52 5.30 -4.37 11.36
CA SER A 52 5.29 -3.33 12.39
C SER A 52 4.22 -3.60 13.45
N VAL A 53 2.97 -3.83 13.01
CA VAL A 53 1.84 -4.15 13.91
C VAL A 53 2.12 -5.44 14.70
N ALA A 54 2.58 -6.49 14.04
CA ALA A 54 2.89 -7.77 14.70
C ALA A 54 4.00 -7.65 15.75
N ARG A 55 5.00 -6.76 15.54
CA ARG A 55 6.02 -6.46 16.55
C ARG A 55 5.43 -5.71 17.74
N SER A 56 4.58 -4.72 17.51
CA SER A 56 3.91 -3.97 18.57
C SER A 56 3.00 -4.83 19.45
N HIS A 57 2.36 -5.87 18.89
CA HIS A 57 1.53 -6.82 19.64
C HIS A 57 2.31 -7.89 20.42
N ARG A 58 3.62 -8.03 20.16
CA ARG A 58 4.49 -9.00 20.87
C ARG A 58 5.17 -8.41 22.11
N ALA A 59 5.13 -7.10 22.30
CA ALA A 59 5.68 -6.37 23.45
C ALA A 59 4.62 -6.22 24.55
#